data_AF-A0A382G8U5-F1
#
_entry.id   AF-A0A382G8U5-F1
#
_cell.length_a   1.000
_cell.length_b   1.000
_cell.length_c   1.000
_cell.angle_alpha   90.00
_cell.angle_beta   90.00
_cell.angle_gamma   90.00
#
_symmetry.space_group_name_H-M   'P 1'
#
loop_
_entity.id
_entity.type
_entity.pdbx_description
1 polymer ?
#
loop_
_entity_poly.entity_id
_entity_poly.type
_entity_poly.pdbx_seq_one_letter_code
_entity_poly.pdbx_strand_id
1 'polypeptide(L)'
;MKQQNANQITWRSIILGILLSLPHGYFSIQTPTPTTVSLIYTAVLTILLLVLVNILIKHQAPKIAFRQSELLTIYTMLSLSVAISGHDVLQVLAPVIGHAFWFASPENDWGGQFLHHLPSWLVVSDLQILEGLYVGESTFYSGSKLKAWLTPVFWWSILLFALMLVMIGLNILISQQWIRNERLSYPIIQLPLAITEDGGQLKFFRSKLLLFGIIVSGGIDLINGLHAFFPVVPLLPIRTIEVGQLFT
;
A
#
# COMPACT_ATOMS: atom_id res chain seq x y z
N MET A 1 17.52 -23.89 25.81
CA MET A 1 16.06 -24.08 26.03
C MET A 1 15.40 -22.89 26.74
N LYS A 2 15.55 -21.64 26.26
CA LYS A 2 14.76 -20.48 26.75
C LYS A 2 14.40 -19.44 25.67
N GLN A 3 14.66 -19.72 24.39
CA GLN A 3 14.49 -18.77 23.28
C GLN A 3 13.29 -19.04 22.36
N GLN A 4 12.56 -20.14 22.54
CA GLN A 4 11.47 -20.52 21.63
C GLN A 4 10.13 -19.81 21.90
N ASN A 5 9.91 -19.21 23.08
CA ASN A 5 8.64 -18.55 23.43
C ASN A 5 8.57 -17.05 23.02
N ALA A 6 9.65 -16.48 22.48
CA ALA A 6 9.70 -15.06 22.11
C ALA A 6 9.00 -14.74 20.77
N ASN A 7 8.85 -15.74 19.88
CA ASN A 7 8.41 -15.55 18.49
C ASN A 7 6.94 -15.90 18.21
N GLN A 8 6.08 -15.99 19.22
CA GLN A 8 4.67 -16.28 18.98
C GLN A 8 3.94 -15.04 18.45
N ILE A 9 3.32 -15.19 17.28
CA ILE A 9 2.36 -14.24 16.73
C ILE A 9 1.14 -14.25 17.63
N THR A 10 0.64 -13.07 18.01
CA THR A 10 -0.51 -12.94 18.91
C THR A 10 -1.72 -12.40 18.17
N TRP A 11 -2.93 -12.74 18.65
CA TRP A 11 -4.17 -12.21 18.10
C TRP A 11 -4.26 -10.69 18.14
N ARG A 12 -3.66 -10.02 19.14
CA ARG A 12 -3.62 -8.55 19.21
C ARG A 12 -2.89 -7.94 18.00
N SER A 13 -1.81 -8.56 17.52
CA SER A 13 -1.07 -8.07 16.35
C SER A 13 -1.87 -8.22 15.07
N ILE A 14 -2.62 -9.32 14.93
CA ILE A 14 -3.48 -9.58 13.78
C ILE A 14 -4.66 -8.59 13.77
N ILE A 15 -5.34 -8.42 14.91
CA ILE A 15 -6.47 -7.48 15.03
C ILE A 15 -6.02 -6.06 14.71
N LEU A 16 -4.89 -5.62 15.27
CA LEU A 16 -4.34 -4.29 15.01
C LEU A 16 -3.92 -4.15 13.54
N GLY A 17 -3.31 -5.18 12.96
CA GLY A 17 -2.95 -5.23 11.55
C GLY A 17 -4.17 -5.07 10.64
N ILE A 18 -5.26 -5.80 10.88
CA ILE A 18 -6.53 -5.66 10.13
C ILE A 18 -7.08 -4.24 10.26
N LEU A 19 -7.14 -3.72 11.48
CA LEU A 19 -7.69 -2.39 11.76
C LEU A 19 -6.89 -1.29 11.05
N LEU A 20 -5.56 -1.39 11.03
CA LEU A 20 -4.68 -0.44 10.35
C LEU A 20 -4.61 -0.64 8.83
N SER A 21 -4.96 -1.82 8.33
CA SER A 21 -4.98 -2.10 6.87
C SER A 21 -6.06 -1.29 6.16
N LEU A 22 -7.22 -1.06 6.80
CA LEU A 22 -8.31 -0.28 6.21
C LEU A 22 -7.90 1.16 5.83
N PRO A 23 -7.38 1.99 6.75
CA PRO A 23 -6.93 3.34 6.41
C PRO A 23 -5.72 3.33 5.48
N HIS A 24 -4.86 2.31 5.54
CA HIS A 24 -3.74 2.18 4.60
C HIS A 24 -4.19 1.92 3.16
N GLY A 25 -5.14 1.00 2.98
CA GLY A 25 -5.73 0.75 1.67
C GLY A 25 -6.41 2.00 1.11
N TYR A 26 -7.20 2.69 1.95
CA TYR A 26 -7.84 3.94 1.56
C TYR A 26 -6.83 5.02 1.13
N PHE A 27 -5.78 5.24 1.94
CA PHE A 27 -4.74 6.22 1.61
C PHE A 27 -3.98 5.86 0.33
N SER A 28 -3.71 4.56 0.12
CA SER A 28 -3.07 4.05 -1.09
C SER A 28 -3.92 4.26 -2.34
N ILE A 29 -5.24 4.14 -2.24
CA ILE A 29 -6.15 4.43 -3.37
C ILE A 29 -6.11 5.92 -3.74
N GLN A 30 -6.06 6.81 -2.75
CA GLN A 30 -6.02 8.25 -2.97
C GLN A 30 -4.66 8.76 -3.44
N THR A 31 -3.58 8.03 -3.13
CA THR A 31 -2.20 8.39 -3.47
C THR A 31 -1.49 7.18 -4.06
N PRO A 32 -1.30 7.09 -5.40
CA PRO A 32 -0.73 5.87 -6.03
C PRO A 32 0.76 5.62 -5.71
N THR A 33 1.45 6.67 -5.28
CA THR A 33 2.91 6.71 -5.07
C THR A 33 3.49 5.61 -4.15
N PRO A 34 2.83 5.10 -3.10
CA PRO A 34 3.41 4.11 -2.18
C PRO A 34 3.72 2.74 -2.80
N THR A 35 3.09 2.38 -3.91
CA THR A 35 3.25 1.05 -4.54
C THR A 35 4.27 1.00 -5.68
N THR A 36 4.67 2.15 -6.19
CA THR A 36 5.63 2.27 -7.31
C THR A 36 7.08 2.31 -6.84
N VAL A 37 7.31 2.48 -5.54
CA VAL A 37 8.62 2.47 -4.89
C VAL A 37 8.87 1.13 -4.19
N SER A 38 10.11 0.62 -4.26
CA SER A 38 10.44 -0.72 -3.76
C SER A 38 10.25 -0.89 -2.25
N LEU A 39 10.42 0.19 -1.48
CA LEU A 39 10.11 0.21 -0.05
C LEU A 39 8.75 0.88 0.14
N ILE A 40 7.79 0.13 0.71
CA ILE A 40 6.47 0.66 1.06
C ILE A 40 6.62 1.58 2.27
N TYR A 41 6.99 2.84 2.00
CA TYR A 41 7.38 3.81 3.01
C TYR A 41 6.23 4.10 4.00
N THR A 42 4.98 4.01 3.57
CA THR A 42 3.80 4.19 4.43
C THR A 42 3.75 3.12 5.52
N ALA A 43 4.00 1.86 5.19
CA ALA A 43 4.08 0.77 6.15
C ALA A 43 5.27 0.96 7.11
N VAL A 44 6.43 1.40 6.60
CA VAL A 44 7.60 1.70 7.43
C VAL A 44 7.32 2.84 8.40
N LEU A 45 6.70 3.92 7.94
CA LEU A 45 6.35 5.09 8.76
C LEU A 45 5.38 4.68 9.89
N THR A 46 4.37 3.88 9.57
CA THR A 46 3.42 3.38 10.57
C THR A 46 4.11 2.49 11.61
N ILE A 47 5.01 1.62 11.18
CA ILE A 47 5.80 0.79 12.11
C ILE A 47 6.74 1.64 12.95
N LEU A 48 7.38 2.66 12.37
CA LEU A 48 8.20 3.61 13.10
C LEU A 48 7.38 4.29 14.21
N LEU A 49 6.18 4.79 13.89
CA LEU A 49 5.29 5.39 14.88
C LEU A 49 4.86 4.38 15.96
N LEU A 50 4.49 3.16 15.57
CA LEU A 50 4.14 2.09 16.52
C LEU A 50 5.32 1.73 17.42
N VAL A 51 6.54 1.68 16.89
CA VAL A 51 7.77 1.44 17.67
C VAL A 51 7.99 2.56 18.68
N LEU A 52 7.86 3.82 18.27
CA LEU A 52 8.00 4.96 19.17
C LEU A 52 6.98 4.84 20.31
N VAL A 53 5.70 4.63 20.00
CA VAL A 53 4.65 4.40 21.00
C VAL A 53 5.00 3.19 21.89
N ASN A 54 5.51 2.11 21.31
CA ASN A 54 5.85 0.90 22.05
C ASN A 54 7.03 1.12 23.03
N ILE A 55 7.99 1.98 22.68
CA ILE A 55 9.06 2.38 23.60
C ILE A 55 8.47 3.09 24.84
N LEU A 56 7.48 3.97 24.65
CA LEU A 56 6.78 4.63 25.75
C LEU A 56 5.99 3.61 26.60
N ILE A 57 5.28 2.68 25.95
CA ILE A 57 4.54 1.60 26.62
C ILE A 57 5.49 0.71 27.42
N LYS A 58 6.68 0.39 26.90
CA LYS A 58 7.68 -0.44 27.58
C LYS A 58 8.14 0.18 28.90
N HIS A 59 8.16 1.51 28.99
CA HIS A 59 8.49 2.23 30.21
C HIS A 59 7.35 2.19 31.25
N GLN A 60 6.08 2.28 30.82
CA GLN A 60 4.94 2.36 31.74
C GLN A 60 4.32 0.99 32.07
N ALA A 61 4.25 0.09 31.10
CA ALA A 61 3.57 -1.20 31.19
C ALA A 61 4.28 -2.27 30.32
N PRO A 62 5.47 -2.76 30.73
CA PRO A 62 6.29 -3.68 29.92
C PRO A 62 5.58 -5.01 29.58
N LYS A 63 4.58 -5.42 30.36
CA LYS A 63 3.81 -6.66 30.12
C LYS A 63 2.96 -6.59 28.86
N ILE A 64 2.52 -5.40 28.44
CA ILE A 64 1.69 -5.21 27.25
C ILE A 64 2.48 -4.73 26.03
N ALA A 65 3.78 -4.45 26.18
CA ALA A 65 4.62 -4.02 25.07
C ALA A 65 4.61 -5.05 23.92
N PHE A 66 4.62 -4.55 22.70
CA PHE A 66 4.75 -5.35 21.49
C PHE A 66 6.15 -5.95 21.38
N ARG A 67 6.20 -7.17 20.89
CA ARG A 67 7.41 -7.90 20.53
C ARG A 67 7.77 -7.60 19.08
N GLN A 68 9.03 -7.87 18.72
CA GLN A 68 9.49 -7.71 17.33
C GLN A 68 8.64 -8.54 16.34
N SER A 69 8.31 -9.79 16.68
CA SER A 69 7.49 -10.66 15.82
C SER A 69 6.11 -10.07 15.53
N GLU A 70 5.49 -9.42 16.51
CA GLU A 70 4.18 -8.78 16.38
C GLU A 70 4.25 -7.54 15.48
N LEU A 71 5.28 -6.71 15.66
CA LEU A 71 5.50 -5.54 14.82
C LEU A 71 5.80 -5.93 13.37
N LEU A 72 6.62 -6.96 13.15
CA LEU A 72 6.90 -7.49 11.81
C LEU A 72 5.68 -8.15 11.16
N THR A 73 4.79 -8.75 11.97
CA THR A 73 3.51 -9.27 11.47
C THR A 73 2.63 -8.12 10.97
N ILE A 74 2.49 -7.05 11.77
CA ILE A 74 1.75 -5.84 11.36
C ILE A 74 2.38 -5.24 10.10
N TYR A 75 3.71 -5.10 10.06
CA TYR A 75 4.43 -4.58 8.89
C TYR A 75 4.08 -5.37 7.62
N THR A 76 4.07 -6.70 7.73
CA THR A 76 3.77 -7.59 6.60
C THR A 76 2.31 -7.42 6.14
N MET A 77 1.37 -7.36 7.08
CA MET A 77 -0.05 -7.13 6.78
C MET A 77 -0.29 -5.78 6.09
N LEU A 78 0.34 -4.72 6.60
CA LEU A 78 0.24 -3.38 6.00
C LEU A 78 0.88 -3.33 4.62
N SER A 79 2.03 -3.95 4.44
CA SER A 79 2.72 -4.04 3.15
C SER A 79 1.83 -4.74 2.12
N LEU A 80 1.21 -5.86 2.50
CA LEU A 80 0.29 -6.60 1.63
C LEU A 80 -0.97 -5.79 1.30
N SER A 81 -1.54 -5.10 2.30
CA SER A 81 -2.70 -4.24 2.12
C SER A 81 -2.44 -3.10 1.13
N VAL A 82 -1.29 -2.42 1.25
CA VAL A 82 -0.90 -1.35 0.33
C VAL A 82 -0.62 -1.91 -1.06
N ALA A 83 0.07 -3.05 -1.18
CA ALA A 83 0.33 -3.69 -2.47
C ALA A 83 -0.95 -4.05 -3.23
N ILE A 84 -1.96 -4.62 -2.53
CA ILE A 84 -3.26 -4.93 -3.14
C ILE A 84 -4.04 -3.65 -3.47
N SER A 85 -3.97 -2.64 -2.60
CA SER A 85 -4.68 -1.36 -2.80
C SER A 85 -3.91 -0.39 -3.70
N GLY A 86 -2.87 -0.90 -4.37
CA GLY A 86 -1.96 -0.13 -5.20
C GLY A 86 -2.55 0.34 -6.51
N HIS A 87 -1.73 1.11 -7.21
CA HIS A 87 -2.05 1.63 -8.54
C HIS A 87 -2.42 0.49 -9.51
N ASP A 88 -1.57 -0.53 -9.59
CA ASP A 88 -1.67 -1.58 -10.62
C ASP A 88 -2.73 -2.64 -10.37
N VAL A 89 -3.46 -2.54 -9.24
CA VAL A 89 -4.50 -3.51 -8.88
C VAL A 89 -5.85 -2.82 -8.73
N LEU A 90 -6.15 -2.23 -7.57
CA LEU A 90 -7.50 -1.71 -7.31
C LEU A 90 -7.79 -0.39 -8.05
N GLN A 91 -6.80 0.50 -8.21
CA GLN A 91 -7.04 1.76 -8.91
C GLN A 91 -7.30 1.58 -10.41
N VAL A 92 -6.68 0.57 -11.04
CA VAL A 92 -6.95 0.19 -12.43
C VAL A 92 -8.22 -0.65 -12.54
N LEU A 93 -8.48 -1.53 -11.57
CA LEU A 93 -9.65 -2.40 -11.61
C LEU A 93 -10.97 -1.63 -11.51
N ALA A 94 -11.06 -0.64 -10.62
CA ALA A 94 -12.28 0.17 -10.44
C ALA A 94 -12.82 0.74 -11.78
N PRO A 95 -12.00 1.40 -12.62
CA PRO A 95 -12.44 1.84 -13.94
C PRO A 95 -12.71 0.69 -14.91
N VAL A 96 -11.91 -0.39 -14.91
CA VAL A 96 -12.10 -1.54 -15.82
C VAL A 96 -13.50 -2.15 -15.74
N ILE A 97 -14.14 -2.11 -14.57
CA ILE A 97 -15.48 -2.68 -14.36
C ILE A 97 -16.56 -1.93 -15.16
N GLY A 98 -16.44 -0.60 -15.35
CA GLY A 98 -17.51 0.23 -15.94
C GLY A 98 -17.12 1.09 -17.15
N HIS A 99 -15.84 1.40 -17.32
CA HIS A 99 -15.37 2.34 -18.36
C HIS A 99 -15.72 1.91 -19.77
N ALA A 100 -15.64 0.61 -20.06
CA ALA A 100 -15.91 0.12 -21.41
C ALA A 100 -17.31 0.53 -21.89
N PHE A 101 -18.31 0.46 -21.00
CA PHE A 101 -19.69 0.85 -21.30
C PHE A 101 -19.90 2.37 -21.22
N TRP A 102 -19.31 3.03 -20.21
CA TRP A 102 -19.50 4.47 -20.02
C TRP A 102 -18.87 5.33 -21.14
N PHE A 103 -17.71 4.93 -21.63
CA PHE A 103 -16.96 5.65 -22.67
C PHE A 103 -17.16 5.07 -24.08
N ALA A 104 -18.10 4.15 -24.27
CA ALA A 104 -18.45 3.69 -25.62
C ALA A 104 -19.06 4.85 -26.42
N SER A 105 -18.49 5.14 -27.58
CA SER A 105 -18.91 6.23 -28.46
C SER A 105 -18.97 5.74 -29.91
N PRO A 106 -19.76 6.39 -30.79
CA PRO A 106 -19.76 6.05 -32.21
C PRO A 106 -18.37 6.16 -32.86
N GLU A 107 -17.51 7.05 -32.38
CA GLU A 107 -16.17 7.29 -32.91
C GLU A 107 -15.19 6.17 -32.58
N ASN A 108 -15.32 5.55 -31.40
CA ASN A 108 -14.46 4.42 -31.00
C ASN A 108 -15.06 3.05 -31.35
N ASP A 109 -16.37 3.00 -31.64
CA ASP A 109 -17.13 1.81 -32.00
C ASP A 109 -16.92 0.62 -31.02
N TRP A 110 -16.69 0.92 -29.74
CA TRP A 110 -16.49 -0.12 -28.74
C TRP A 110 -17.74 -0.99 -28.56
N GLY A 111 -18.92 -0.39 -28.73
CA GLY A 111 -20.21 -1.05 -28.65
C GLY A 111 -20.32 -2.25 -29.61
N GLY A 112 -19.99 -2.03 -30.89
CA GLY A 112 -20.02 -3.09 -31.90
C GLY A 112 -18.88 -4.09 -31.75
N GLN A 113 -17.68 -3.63 -31.43
CA GLN A 113 -16.47 -4.45 -31.54
C GLN A 113 -16.08 -5.20 -30.27
N PHE A 114 -16.33 -4.65 -29.08
CA PHE A 114 -15.74 -5.18 -27.83
C PHE A 114 -16.76 -5.54 -26.75
N LEU A 115 -17.85 -4.77 -26.58
CA LEU A 115 -18.72 -4.94 -25.41
C LEU A 115 -19.38 -6.32 -25.32
N HIS A 116 -19.65 -6.97 -26.45
CA HIS A 116 -20.26 -8.30 -26.50
C HIS A 116 -19.31 -9.43 -26.04
N HIS A 117 -18.01 -9.18 -26.02
CA HIS A 117 -17.01 -10.11 -25.49
C HIS A 117 -16.81 -9.97 -23.98
N LEU A 118 -17.34 -8.91 -23.37
CA LEU A 118 -17.20 -8.67 -21.94
C LEU A 118 -18.24 -9.51 -21.16
N PRO A 119 -17.80 -10.41 -20.28
CA PRO A 119 -18.73 -11.21 -19.50
C PRO A 119 -19.46 -10.33 -18.48
N SER A 120 -20.80 -10.41 -18.48
CA SER A 120 -21.68 -9.60 -17.63
C SER A 120 -21.48 -9.76 -16.12
N TRP A 121 -20.76 -10.80 -15.69
CA TRP A 121 -20.44 -11.04 -14.28
C TRP A 121 -19.11 -10.41 -13.83
N LEU A 122 -18.30 -9.84 -14.73
CA LEU A 122 -17.07 -9.10 -14.41
C LEU A 122 -17.20 -7.58 -14.57
N VAL A 123 -18.26 -7.11 -15.22
CA VAL A 123 -18.45 -5.70 -15.61
C VAL A 123 -19.83 -5.21 -15.17
N VAL A 124 -19.96 -3.89 -15.02
CA VAL A 124 -21.25 -3.22 -14.85
C VAL A 124 -21.59 -2.57 -16.18
N SER A 125 -22.64 -3.06 -16.83
CA SER A 125 -23.09 -2.57 -18.14
C SER A 125 -24.23 -1.55 -18.09
N ASP A 126 -24.86 -1.37 -16.92
CA ASP A 126 -26.01 -0.49 -16.75
C ASP A 126 -25.57 0.98 -16.60
N LEU A 127 -25.86 1.79 -17.62
CA LEU A 127 -25.51 3.21 -17.66
C LEU A 127 -26.15 4.03 -16.53
N GLN A 128 -27.35 3.69 -16.06
CA GLN A 128 -28.00 4.42 -14.95
C GLN A 128 -27.26 4.19 -13.62
N ILE A 129 -26.66 3.00 -13.47
CA ILE A 129 -25.85 2.67 -12.30
C ILE A 129 -24.48 3.34 -12.40
N LEU A 130 -23.89 3.37 -13.60
CA LEU A 130 -22.60 4.03 -13.86
C LEU A 130 -22.68 5.55 -13.75
N GLU A 131 -23.79 6.17 -14.12
CA GLU A 131 -24.01 7.62 -13.97
C GLU A 131 -23.72 8.08 -12.54
N GLY A 132 -24.16 7.31 -11.56
CA GLY A 132 -23.91 7.60 -10.15
C GLY A 132 -22.43 7.57 -9.73
N LEU A 133 -21.57 6.85 -10.47
CA LEU A 133 -20.12 6.81 -10.24
C LEU A 133 -19.40 7.96 -10.96
N TYR A 134 -19.79 8.28 -12.19
CA TYR A 134 -19.08 9.25 -13.04
C TYR A 134 -19.58 10.69 -12.88
N VAL A 135 -20.89 10.88 -12.75
CA VAL A 135 -21.53 12.21 -12.66
C VAL A 135 -21.70 12.63 -11.20
N GLY A 136 -21.88 11.66 -10.29
CA GLY A 136 -22.10 11.93 -8.86
C GLY A 136 -23.58 12.12 -8.52
N GLU A 137 -23.87 12.92 -7.49
CA GLU A 137 -25.24 13.27 -7.03
C GLU A 137 -26.17 12.06 -6.76
N SER A 138 -25.58 10.90 -6.43
CA SER A 138 -26.33 9.66 -6.26
C SER A 138 -25.89 8.90 -5.00
N THR A 139 -26.83 8.20 -4.36
CA THR A 139 -26.52 7.32 -3.23
C THR A 139 -26.11 5.94 -3.73
N PHE A 140 -25.00 5.41 -3.21
CA PHE A 140 -24.54 4.04 -3.52
C PHE A 140 -25.40 2.97 -2.84
N TYR A 141 -26.01 3.30 -1.70
CA TYR A 141 -26.67 2.36 -0.79
C TYR A 141 -28.05 1.85 -1.25
N SER A 142 -28.46 2.11 -2.49
CA SER A 142 -29.68 1.51 -3.05
C SER A 142 -29.45 0.03 -3.36
N GLY A 143 -30.44 -0.83 -3.07
CA GLY A 143 -30.32 -2.28 -3.28
C GLY A 143 -29.98 -2.70 -4.71
N SER A 144 -30.48 -1.98 -5.72
CA SER A 144 -30.17 -2.24 -7.13
C SER A 144 -28.70 -2.00 -7.47
N LYS A 145 -28.14 -0.84 -7.08
CA LYS A 145 -26.72 -0.52 -7.27
C LYS A 145 -25.81 -1.50 -6.52
N LEU A 146 -26.12 -1.78 -5.25
CA LEU A 146 -25.34 -2.76 -4.47
C LEU A 146 -25.29 -4.12 -5.16
N LYS A 147 -26.43 -4.62 -5.64
CA LYS A 147 -26.49 -5.90 -6.35
C LYS A 147 -25.67 -5.88 -7.64
N ALA A 148 -25.75 -4.81 -8.42
CA ALA A 148 -25.01 -4.67 -9.67
C ALA A 148 -23.49 -4.67 -9.47
N TRP A 149 -23.00 -4.03 -8.41
CA TRP A 149 -21.57 -4.00 -8.09
C TRP A 149 -21.08 -5.26 -7.37
N LEU A 150 -21.94 -5.92 -6.57
CA LEU A 150 -21.55 -7.07 -5.78
C LEU A 150 -21.07 -8.25 -6.63
N THR A 151 -21.71 -8.51 -7.77
CA THR A 151 -21.35 -9.64 -8.65
C THR A 151 -19.95 -9.46 -9.27
N PRO A 152 -19.62 -8.35 -9.95
CA PRO A 152 -18.26 -8.08 -10.41
C PRO A 152 -17.23 -8.09 -9.29
N VAL A 153 -17.50 -7.40 -8.18
CA VAL A 153 -16.56 -7.30 -7.05
C VAL A 153 -16.26 -8.69 -6.48
N PHE A 154 -17.26 -9.55 -6.36
CA PHE A 154 -17.07 -10.92 -5.86
C PHE A 154 -16.13 -11.73 -6.75
N TRP A 155 -16.37 -11.76 -8.06
CA TRP A 155 -15.55 -12.54 -8.99
C TRP A 155 -14.14 -11.98 -9.15
N TRP A 156 -14.00 -10.65 -9.20
CA TRP A 156 -12.68 -10.02 -9.17
C TRP A 156 -11.93 -10.30 -7.87
N SER A 157 -12.62 -10.31 -6.73
CA SER A 157 -12.01 -10.68 -5.44
C SER A 157 -11.50 -12.11 -5.44
N ILE A 158 -12.25 -13.06 -6.01
CA ILE A 158 -11.81 -14.45 -6.17
C ILE A 158 -10.56 -14.52 -7.05
N LEU A 159 -10.57 -13.83 -8.19
CA LEU A 159 -9.43 -13.81 -9.11
C LEU A 159 -8.17 -13.22 -8.46
N LEU A 160 -8.29 -12.08 -7.79
CA LEU A 160 -7.18 -11.43 -7.09
C LEU A 160 -6.66 -12.30 -5.93
N PHE A 161 -7.54 -12.97 -5.20
CA PHE A 161 -7.15 -13.91 -4.15
C PHE A 161 -6.40 -15.11 -4.71
N ALA A 162 -6.88 -15.71 -5.81
CA ALA A 162 -6.19 -16.81 -6.48
C ALA A 162 -4.81 -16.37 -7.01
N LEU A 163 -4.73 -15.19 -7.63
CA LEU A 163 -3.48 -14.61 -8.11
C LEU A 163 -2.48 -14.38 -6.96
N MET A 164 -2.96 -13.87 -5.82
CA MET A 164 -2.13 -13.70 -4.62
C MET A 164 -1.57 -15.04 -4.14
N LEU A 165 -2.38 -16.10 -4.10
CA LEU A 165 -1.91 -17.44 -3.73
C LEU A 165 -0.82 -17.97 -4.68
N VAL A 166 -1.01 -17.76 -5.99
CA VAL A 166 0.01 -18.12 -6.99
C VAL A 166 1.31 -17.35 -6.75
N MET A 167 1.21 -16.03 -6.54
CA MET A 167 2.39 -15.18 -6.28
C MET A 167 3.12 -15.59 -4.99
N ILE A 168 2.40 -15.90 -3.92
CA ILE A 168 2.98 -16.44 -2.69
C ILE A 168 3.65 -17.80 -2.95
N GLY A 169 3.00 -18.69 -3.68
CA GLY A 169 3.57 -19.99 -4.06
C GLY A 169 4.87 -19.86 -4.86
N LEU A 170 4.87 -18.99 -5.88
CA LEU A 170 6.06 -18.67 -6.66
C LEU A 170 7.16 -18.06 -5.79
N ASN A 171 6.81 -17.14 -4.88
CA ASN A 171 7.77 -16.56 -3.94
C ASN A 171 8.42 -17.62 -3.05
N ILE A 172 7.65 -18.59 -2.53
CA ILE A 172 8.18 -19.69 -1.71
C ILE A 172 9.19 -20.56 -2.50
N LEU A 173 8.88 -20.86 -3.76
CA LEU A 173 9.77 -21.67 -4.61
C LEU A 173 11.06 -20.91 -4.98
N ILE A 174 10.91 -19.65 -5.41
CA ILE A 174 12.01 -18.84 -5.93
C ILE A 174 12.89 -18.28 -4.80
N SER A 175 12.30 -17.93 -3.65
CA SER A 175 13.06 -17.38 -2.52
C SER A 175 14.16 -18.33 -2.04
N GLN A 176 13.93 -19.64 -2.05
CA GLN A 176 14.96 -20.61 -1.68
C GLN A 176 16.15 -20.58 -2.64
N GLN A 177 15.90 -20.45 -3.94
CA GLN A 177 16.94 -20.33 -4.98
C GLN A 177 17.74 -19.04 -4.77
N TRP A 178 17.05 -17.90 -4.63
CA TRP A 178 17.69 -16.60 -4.45
C TRP A 178 18.52 -16.50 -3.18
N ILE A 179 18.03 -17.05 -2.06
CA ILE A 179 18.74 -17.03 -0.78
C ILE A 179 19.97 -17.95 -0.83
N ARG A 180 19.81 -19.19 -1.31
CA ARG A 180 20.86 -20.22 -1.19
C ARG A 180 21.91 -20.15 -2.29
N ASN A 181 21.48 -19.96 -3.53
CA ASN A 181 22.35 -20.10 -4.70
C ASN A 181 22.82 -18.76 -5.25
N GLU A 182 21.95 -17.74 -5.27
CA GLU A 182 22.28 -16.42 -5.81
C GLU A 182 22.70 -15.41 -4.72
N ARG A 183 22.52 -15.75 -3.45
CA ARG A 183 22.83 -14.91 -2.27
C ARG A 183 22.31 -13.48 -2.42
N LEU A 184 21.09 -13.37 -2.93
CA LEU A 184 20.44 -12.08 -3.14
C LEU A 184 20.33 -11.35 -1.80
N SER A 185 20.87 -10.14 -1.74
CA SER A 185 20.73 -9.29 -0.57
C SER A 185 19.34 -8.67 -0.54
N TYR A 186 18.70 -8.65 0.63
CA TYR A 186 17.39 -8.01 0.85
C TYR A 186 17.56 -6.70 1.63
N PRO A 187 18.04 -5.60 1.01
CA PRO A 187 18.31 -4.35 1.72
C PRO A 187 17.02 -3.67 2.21
N ILE A 188 15.92 -3.86 1.48
CA ILE A 188 14.63 -3.20 1.74
C ILE A 188 14.08 -3.56 3.13
N ILE A 189 14.28 -4.81 3.59
CA ILE A 189 13.77 -5.26 4.89
C ILE A 189 14.67 -4.87 6.08
N GLN A 190 15.90 -4.40 5.82
CA GLN A 190 16.85 -4.08 6.89
C GLN A 190 16.35 -2.96 7.81
N LEU A 191 15.73 -1.92 7.23
CA LEU A 191 15.20 -0.81 8.01
C LEU A 191 14.03 -1.24 8.93
N PRO A 192 12.97 -1.90 8.44
CA PRO A 192 11.92 -2.48 9.29
C PRO A 192 12.44 -3.44 10.36
N LEU A 193 13.42 -4.28 10.03
CA LEU A 193 14.02 -5.19 11.01
C LEU A 193 14.77 -4.44 12.11
N ALA A 194 15.58 -3.45 11.74
CA ALA A 194 16.38 -2.68 12.69
C ALA A 194 15.52 -1.82 13.63
N ILE A 195 14.45 -1.19 13.13
CA ILE A 195 13.56 -0.37 13.98
C ILE A 195 12.74 -1.23 14.95
N THR A 196 12.42 -2.48 14.59
CA THR A 196 11.57 -3.37 15.40
C THR A 196 12.35 -4.26 16.36
N GLU A 197 13.69 -4.26 16.31
CA GLU A 197 14.57 -5.08 17.15
C GLU A 197 14.21 -4.95 18.64
N ASP A 198 14.00 -6.09 19.33
CA ASP A 198 13.54 -6.17 20.73
C ASP A 198 12.28 -5.36 21.07
N GLY A 199 11.40 -5.16 20.07
CA GLY A 199 10.19 -4.35 20.20
C GLY A 199 10.46 -2.84 20.14
N GLY A 200 11.64 -2.43 19.70
CA GLY A 200 12.07 -1.03 19.68
C GLY A 200 13.14 -0.74 20.72
N GLN A 201 14.33 -0.35 20.26
CA GLN A 201 15.42 0.09 21.11
C GLN A 201 15.72 1.58 20.89
N LEU A 202 15.84 2.33 21.98
CA LEU A 202 16.28 3.74 21.97
C LEU A 202 17.69 3.91 21.36
N LYS A 203 18.53 2.88 21.40
CA LYS A 203 19.90 2.92 20.87
C LYS A 203 19.91 3.18 19.36
N PHE A 204 19.01 2.55 18.61
CA PHE A 204 18.89 2.75 17.16
C PHE A 204 18.63 4.23 16.83
N PHE A 205 17.67 4.85 17.51
CA PHE A 205 17.28 6.25 17.31
C PHE A 205 18.30 7.29 17.82
N ARG A 206 19.25 6.89 18.67
CA ARG A 206 20.33 7.76 19.16
C ARG A 206 21.54 7.83 18.22
N SER A 207 21.54 7.07 17.13
CA SER A 207 22.62 7.13 16.15
C SER A 207 22.70 8.53 15.53
N LYS A 208 23.84 9.22 15.70
CA LYS A 208 24.06 10.56 15.14
C LYS A 208 23.98 10.57 13.62
N LEU A 209 24.44 9.51 12.95
CA LEU A 209 24.37 9.38 11.50
C LEU A 209 22.93 9.25 11.01
N LEU A 210 22.11 8.44 11.70
CA LEU A 210 20.69 8.30 11.39
C LEU A 210 19.96 9.64 11.56
N LEU A 211 20.17 10.30 12.71
CA LEU A 211 19.58 11.61 13.00
C LEU A 211 20.00 12.65 11.97
N PHE A 212 21.27 12.68 11.58
CA PHE A 212 21.76 13.57 10.54
C PHE A 212 21.05 13.33 9.20
N GLY A 213 20.94 12.07 8.77
CA GLY A 213 20.21 11.71 7.55
C GLY A 213 18.73 12.12 7.58
N ILE A 214 18.05 11.88 8.70
CA ILE A 214 16.64 12.28 8.90
C ILE A 214 16.49 13.81 8.86
N ILE A 215 17.37 14.55 9.55
CA ILE A 215 17.30 16.01 9.61
C ILE A 215 17.58 16.63 8.24
N VAL A 216 18.59 16.13 7.53
CA VAL A 216 18.96 16.67 6.21
C VAL A 216 17.87 16.36 5.19
N SER A 217 17.49 15.08 5.03
CA SER A 217 16.46 14.69 4.05
C SER A 217 15.10 15.28 4.40
N GLY A 218 14.69 15.18 5.66
CA GLY A 218 13.43 15.72 6.13
C GLY A 218 13.38 17.25 6.07
N GLY A 219 14.51 17.93 6.30
CA GLY A 219 14.62 19.38 6.13
C GLY A 219 14.42 19.82 4.68
N ILE A 220 15.06 19.12 3.73
CA ILE A 220 14.89 19.40 2.30
C ILE A 220 13.44 19.15 1.87
N ASP A 221 12.86 18.00 2.25
CA ASP A 221 11.47 17.68 1.93
C ASP A 221 10.48 18.65 2.58
N LEU A 222 10.76 19.14 3.80
CA LEU A 222 9.94 20.15 4.47
C LEU A 222 9.99 21.49 3.74
N ILE A 223 11.17 21.94 3.31
CA ILE A 223 11.32 23.18 2.52
C ILE A 223 10.54 23.06 1.21
N ASN A 224 10.68 21.94 0.51
CA ASN A 224 9.96 21.68 -0.74
C ASN A 224 8.44 21.56 -0.53
N GLY A 225 8.01 20.93 0.56
CA GLY A 225 6.61 20.87 0.95
C GLY A 225 6.05 22.25 1.27
N LEU A 226 6.80 23.09 1.99
CA LEU A 226 6.42 24.48 2.27
C LEU A 226 6.36 25.31 1.00
N HIS A 227 7.28 25.15 0.05
CA HIS A 227 7.21 25.83 -1.26
C HIS A 227 5.90 25.52 -2.00
N ALA A 228 5.41 24.28 -1.93
CA ALA A 228 4.16 23.88 -2.57
C ALA A 228 2.92 24.62 -2.02
N PHE A 229 2.92 24.97 -0.73
CA PHE A 229 1.83 25.76 -0.10
C PHE A 229 2.09 27.26 -0.15
N PHE A 230 3.34 27.68 -0.01
CA PHE A 230 3.80 29.06 0.04
C PHE A 230 4.94 29.25 -0.98
N PRO A 231 4.63 29.71 -2.21
CA PRO A 231 5.61 29.85 -3.29
C PRO A 231 6.77 30.83 -3.00
N VAL A 232 6.71 31.56 -1.88
CA VAL A 232 7.76 32.48 -1.39
C VAL A 232 8.99 31.72 -0.87
N VAL A 233 8.83 30.49 -0.40
CA VAL A 233 9.95 29.63 0.04
C VAL A 233 10.68 29.12 -1.20
N PRO A 234 12.02 29.09 -1.28
CA PRO A 234 12.72 28.58 -2.45
C PRO A 234 12.56 27.05 -2.61
N LEU A 235 12.36 26.58 -3.84
CA LEU A 235 12.37 25.16 -4.19
C LEU A 235 13.81 24.63 -4.27
N LEU A 236 14.08 23.49 -3.63
CA LEU A 236 15.33 22.75 -3.77
C LEU A 236 15.12 21.61 -4.80
N PRO A 237 15.67 21.71 -6.02
CA PRO A 237 15.41 20.76 -7.10
C PRO A 237 16.18 19.46 -6.90
N ILE A 238 15.61 18.57 -6.08
CA ILE A 238 16.17 17.22 -5.80
C ILE A 238 15.46 16.08 -6.53
N ARG A 239 14.28 16.33 -7.12
CA ARG A 239 13.44 15.26 -7.72
C ARG A 239 13.26 15.38 -9.23
N THR A 240 13.34 16.59 -9.78
CA THR A 240 13.07 16.84 -11.20
C THR A 240 14.17 17.71 -11.78
N ILE A 241 14.77 17.21 -12.86
CA ILE A 241 15.62 18.01 -13.75
C ILE A 241 14.77 18.22 -15.00
N GLU A 242 14.51 19.47 -15.35
CA GLU A 242 13.68 19.78 -16.52
C GLU A 242 14.51 19.57 -17.79
N VAL A 243 14.35 18.39 -18.40
CA VAL A 243 15.10 17.98 -19.59
C VAL A 243 14.47 18.51 -20.89
N GLY A 244 13.28 19.11 -20.83
CA GLY A 244 12.57 19.66 -22.00
C GLY A 244 13.37 20.72 -22.75
N GLN A 245 14.28 21.41 -22.06
CA GLN A 245 15.20 22.37 -22.67
C GLN A 245 16.23 21.73 -23.62
N LEU A 246 16.40 20.40 -23.57
CA LEU A 246 17.29 19.62 -24.46
C LEU A 246 16.57 19.04 -25.68
N PHE A 247 15.23 19.13 -25.73
CA PHE A 247 14.42 18.65 -26.83
C PHE A 247 13.69 19.83 -27.47
N THR A 248 14.39 20.54 -28.35
CA THR A 248 13.81 21.50 -29.31
C THR A 248 13.16 20.79 -30.48
#